data_AF-A0A284VPA3-F1
#
_entry.id   AF-A0A284VPA3-F1
#
_cell.length_a   1.000
_cell.length_b   1.000
_cell.length_c   1.000
_cell.angle_alpha   90.00
_cell.angle_beta   90.00
_cell.angle_gamma   90.00
#
_symmetry.space_group_name_H-M   'P 1'
#
loop_
_entity.id
_entity.type
_entity.pdbx_description
1 polymer ?
#
loop_
_entity_poly.entity_id
_entity_poly.type
_entity_poly.pdbx_seq_one_letter_code
_entity_poly.pdbx_strand_id
1 'polypeptide(L)'
;MDFISRLCVGTVNELDDAYKSNYPENAKILYLDNKGSYDLDELLEFLLGTYAEMYSNVYYNDTVSCAEAMMAKALHLAYDAGDIDRSSLYTFTDSELYSYLENLENDLIREIVLSVKYRRFFKPIVEFDLDLRIKMQIVEIEEKIAAKFDLDQNNFKSLVIRLSQIPLQ
;
A
#
# COMPACT_ATOMS: atom_id res chain seq x y z
N MET A 1 -2.34 -11.54 -0.74
CA MET A 1 -2.88 -11.75 -2.10
C MET A 1 -1.68 -11.91 -3.01
N ASP A 2 -1.55 -13.08 -3.64
CA ASP A 2 -0.32 -13.54 -4.27
C ASP A 2 -0.56 -13.74 -5.77
N PHE A 3 -1.13 -12.71 -6.41
CA PHE A 3 -1.52 -12.76 -7.82
C PHE A 3 -0.29 -12.78 -8.74
N ILE A 4 0.76 -12.05 -8.33
CA ILE A 4 2.01 -11.93 -9.09
C ILE A 4 2.80 -13.25 -9.07
N SER A 5 2.82 -13.99 -7.96
CA SER A 5 3.54 -15.29 -7.88
C SER A 5 2.90 -16.42 -8.70
N ARG A 6 1.67 -16.21 -9.20
CA ARG A 6 0.90 -17.19 -9.98
C ARG A 6 0.74 -16.81 -11.46
N LEU A 7 1.30 -15.67 -11.87
CA LEU A 7 1.25 -15.23 -13.26
C LEU A 7 2.44 -15.81 -14.01
N CYS A 8 2.24 -16.95 -14.68
CA CYS A 8 3.18 -17.44 -15.67
C CYS A 8 2.88 -16.78 -17.01
N VAL A 9 3.71 -15.81 -17.41
CA VAL A 9 3.66 -15.20 -18.75
C VAL A 9 4.56 -16.03 -19.66
N GLY A 10 3.97 -16.68 -20.66
CA GLY A 10 4.70 -17.39 -21.70
C GLY A 10 4.43 -16.76 -23.06
N THR A 11 5.46 -16.66 -23.88
CA THR A 11 5.34 -16.31 -25.30
C THR A 11 5.14 -17.61 -26.07
N VAL A 12 4.14 -17.66 -26.94
CA VAL A 12 3.82 -18.89 -27.69
C VAL A 12 3.82 -18.57 -29.17
N ASN A 13 4.88 -19.00 -29.86
CA ASN A 13 4.91 -18.99 -31.32
C ASN A 13 4.05 -20.13 -31.91
N GLU A 14 3.69 -21.15 -31.13
CA GLU A 14 2.69 -22.17 -31.43
C GLU A 14 2.39 -22.96 -30.15
N LEU A 15 1.10 -23.14 -29.82
CA LEU A 15 0.65 -23.87 -28.62
C LEU A 15 1.14 -25.32 -28.70
N ASP A 16 2.33 -25.58 -28.20
CA ASP A 16 2.85 -26.93 -28.09
C ASP A 16 2.18 -27.61 -26.89
N ASP A 17 1.35 -28.62 -27.16
CA ASP A 17 0.56 -29.34 -26.17
C ASP A 17 1.40 -29.92 -25.01
N ALA A 18 2.73 -30.04 -25.21
CA ALA A 18 3.71 -30.44 -24.21
C ALA A 18 3.71 -29.56 -22.93
N TYR A 19 3.49 -28.25 -23.06
CA TYR A 19 3.57 -27.32 -21.90
C TYR A 19 2.35 -27.38 -20.98
N LYS A 20 1.21 -27.91 -21.44
CA LYS A 20 -0.01 -28.05 -20.62
C LYS A 20 0.19 -29.02 -19.45
N SER A 21 1.09 -29.99 -19.58
CA SER A 21 1.38 -31.00 -18.55
C SER A 21 2.06 -30.45 -17.29
N ASN A 22 2.71 -29.29 -17.38
CA ASN A 22 3.41 -28.66 -16.25
C ASN A 22 2.49 -27.82 -15.35
N TYR A 23 1.23 -27.65 -15.73
CA TYR A 23 0.27 -26.83 -15.00
C TYR A 23 -0.87 -27.70 -14.47
N PRO A 24 -1.41 -27.37 -13.27
CA PRO A 24 -2.59 -28.05 -12.73
C PRO A 24 -3.76 -28.06 -13.74
N GLU A 25 -4.55 -29.14 -13.77
CA GLU A 25 -5.70 -29.28 -14.71
C GLU A 25 -6.71 -28.12 -14.65
N ASN A 26 -6.75 -27.38 -13.55
CA ASN A 26 -7.63 -26.22 -13.33
C ASN A 26 -6.95 -24.86 -13.56
N ALA A 27 -5.71 -24.82 -14.05
CA ALA A 27 -4.99 -23.58 -14.30
C ALA A 27 -5.59 -22.84 -15.50
N LYS A 28 -6.02 -21.59 -15.28
CA LYS A 28 -6.33 -20.66 -16.37
C LYS A 28 -5.02 -19.97 -16.77
N ILE A 29 -4.48 -20.33 -17.93
CA ILE A 29 -3.23 -19.76 -18.45
C ILE A 29 -3.59 -18.62 -19.41
N LEU A 30 -3.01 -17.45 -19.17
CA LEU A 30 -3.09 -16.31 -20.10
C LEU A 30 -1.89 -16.40 -21.05
N TYR A 31 -2.16 -16.51 -22.34
CA TYR A 31 -1.13 -16.49 -23.38
C TYR A 31 -1.07 -15.10 -24.02
N LEU A 32 0.14 -14.57 -24.20
CA LEU A 32 0.37 -13.37 -24.99
C LEU A 32 0.85 -13.81 -26.38
N ASP A 33 0.11 -13.42 -27.41
CA ASP A 33 0.41 -13.77 -28.79
C ASP A 33 1.68 -13.04 -29.24
N ASN A 34 2.70 -13.81 -29.65
CA ASN A 34 3.95 -13.29 -30.18
C ASN A 34 3.98 -13.27 -31.73
N LYS A 35 2.86 -13.59 -32.39
CA LYS A 35 2.71 -13.49 -33.85
C LYS A 35 2.28 -12.09 -34.32
N GLY A 36 2.15 -11.14 -33.39
CA GLY A 36 1.80 -9.75 -33.69
C GLY A 36 2.91 -8.98 -34.41
N SER A 37 2.60 -7.77 -34.86
CA SER A 37 3.57 -6.86 -35.50
C SER A 37 4.56 -6.21 -34.54
N TYR A 38 4.48 -6.50 -33.25
CA TYR A 38 5.26 -5.89 -32.18
C TYR A 38 6.17 -6.94 -31.54
N ASP A 39 7.38 -6.52 -31.17
CA ASP A 39 8.27 -7.33 -30.36
C ASP A 39 7.69 -7.44 -28.94
N LEU A 40 7.26 -8.64 -28.56
CA LEU A 40 6.62 -8.89 -27.28
C LEU A 40 7.60 -8.74 -26.11
N ASP A 41 8.88 -9.06 -26.32
CA ASP A 41 9.89 -8.92 -25.27
C ASP A 41 10.13 -7.43 -24.97
N GLU A 42 10.25 -6.59 -26.00
CA GLU A 42 10.35 -5.14 -25.86
C GLU A 42 9.10 -4.54 -25.17
N LEU A 43 7.91 -5.05 -25.50
CA LEU A 43 6.66 -4.58 -24.90
C LEU A 43 6.53 -4.97 -23.42
N LEU A 44 6.98 -6.17 -23.05
CA LEU A 44 7.00 -6.64 -21.67
C LEU A 44 8.02 -5.86 -20.84
N GLU A 45 9.23 -5.64 -21.37
CA GLU A 45 10.23 -4.79 -20.73
C GLU A 45 9.71 -3.37 -20.52
N PHE A 46 9.06 -2.79 -21.53
CA PHE A 46 8.47 -1.46 -21.43
C PHE A 46 7.35 -1.41 -20.37
N LEU A 47 6.46 -2.40 -20.34
CA LEU A 47 5.37 -2.48 -19.34
C LEU A 47 5.93 -2.61 -17.92
N LEU A 48 6.88 -3.52 -17.70
CA LEU A 48 7.50 -3.75 -16.40
C LEU A 48 8.34 -2.55 -15.96
N GLY A 49 9.06 -1.91 -16.88
CA GLY A 49 9.78 -0.67 -16.63
C GLY A 49 8.85 0.46 -16.21
N THR A 50 7.75 0.67 -16.96
CA THR A 50 6.72 1.66 -16.61
C THR A 50 6.07 1.35 -15.26
N TYR A 51 5.81 0.07 -14.98
CA TYR A 51 5.28 -0.37 -13.69
C TYR A 51 6.26 -0.02 -12.55
N ALA A 52 7.54 -0.36 -12.67
CA ALA A 52 8.56 -0.03 -11.68
C ALA A 52 8.69 1.49 -11.47
N GLU A 53 8.64 2.26 -12.57
CA GLU A 53 8.70 3.72 -12.53
C GLU A 53 7.49 4.32 -11.79
N MET A 54 6.27 3.86 -12.09
CA MET A 54 5.05 4.29 -11.42
C MET A 54 5.10 4.04 -9.91
N TYR A 55 5.59 2.88 -9.49
CA TYR A 55 5.75 2.59 -8.06
C TYR A 55 6.79 3.49 -7.40
N SER A 56 7.94 3.68 -8.03
CA SER A 56 9.02 4.49 -7.48
C SER A 56 8.66 5.98 -7.40
N ASN A 57 8.00 6.51 -8.43
CA ASN A 57 7.79 7.96 -8.57
C ASN A 57 6.45 8.44 -8.02
N VAL A 58 5.41 7.60 -8.08
CA VAL A 58 4.03 8.00 -7.76
C VAL A 58 3.56 7.30 -6.49
N TYR A 59 3.50 5.96 -6.48
CA TYR A 59 2.87 5.22 -5.39
C TYR A 59 3.68 5.26 -4.09
N TYR A 60 5.02 5.19 -4.17
CA TYR A 60 5.91 5.31 -3.00
C TYR A 60 6.51 6.71 -2.85
N ASN A 61 5.88 7.72 -3.44
CA ASN A 61 6.31 9.08 -3.21
C ASN A 61 6.20 9.42 -1.72
N ASP A 62 7.28 9.93 -1.14
CA ASP A 62 7.38 10.26 0.28
C ASP A 62 6.23 11.17 0.75
N THR A 63 5.86 12.14 -0.08
CA THR A 63 4.84 13.13 0.25
C THR A 63 3.45 12.50 0.30
N VAL A 64 3.14 11.64 -0.67
CA VAL A 64 1.88 10.91 -0.75
C VAL A 64 1.76 9.95 0.43
N SER A 65 2.82 9.18 0.68
CA SER A 65 2.88 8.20 1.77
C SER A 65 2.74 8.87 3.14
N CYS A 66 3.34 10.05 3.35
CA CYS A 66 3.17 10.82 4.58
C CYS A 66 1.73 11.33 4.73
N ALA A 67 1.12 11.86 3.68
CA ALA A 67 -0.25 12.33 3.71
C ALA A 67 -1.23 11.19 4.03
N GLU A 68 -1.05 10.02 3.40
CA GLU A 68 -1.83 8.82 3.64
C GLU A 68 -1.70 8.34 5.09
N ALA A 69 -0.46 8.23 5.61
CA ALA A 69 -0.22 7.82 6.98
C ALA A 69 -0.85 8.78 8.01
N MET A 70 -0.77 10.09 7.76
CA MET A 70 -1.41 11.11 8.60
C MET A 70 -2.93 10.98 8.58
N MET A 71 -3.55 10.82 7.41
CA MET A 71 -4.99 10.63 7.30
C MET A 71 -5.46 9.32 7.93
N ALA A 72 -4.74 8.22 7.70
CA ALA A 72 -5.02 6.94 8.33
C ALA A 72 -4.95 7.06 9.87
N LYS A 73 -4.00 7.83 10.39
CA LYS A 73 -3.91 8.10 11.83
C LYS A 73 -5.10 8.87 12.36
N ALA A 74 -5.48 9.97 11.71
CA ALA A 74 -6.65 10.76 12.08
C ALA A 74 -7.92 9.90 12.11
N LEU A 75 -8.08 9.04 11.11
CA LEU A 75 -9.20 8.10 11.02
C LEU A 75 -9.21 7.07 12.15
N HIS A 76 -8.04 6.50 12.46
CA HIS A 76 -7.91 5.52 13.53
C HIS A 76 -8.23 6.15 14.90
N LEU A 77 -7.77 7.38 15.14
CA LEU A 77 -8.10 8.12 16.36
C LEU A 77 -9.60 8.42 16.47
N ALA A 78 -10.25 8.82 15.36
CA ALA A 78 -11.70 9.04 15.32
C ALA A 78 -12.48 7.75 15.60
N TYR A 79 -12.00 6.62 15.07
CA TYR A 79 -12.61 5.31 15.27
C TYR A 79 -12.50 4.86 16.74
N ASP A 80 -11.32 5.00 17.33
CA ASP A 80 -11.07 4.67 18.75
C ASP A 80 -11.89 5.56 19.71
N ALA A 81 -12.10 6.83 19.35
CA ALA A 81 -12.93 7.75 20.10
C ALA A 81 -14.44 7.46 19.97
N GLY A 82 -14.84 6.61 19.03
CA GLY A 82 -16.24 6.32 18.73
C GLY A 82 -16.93 7.41 17.90
N ASP A 83 -16.19 8.35 17.33
CA ASP A 83 -16.72 9.41 16.47
C ASP A 83 -17.21 8.83 15.14
N ILE A 84 -16.44 7.90 14.57
CA ILE A 84 -16.75 7.24 13.30
C ILE A 84 -16.85 5.73 13.48
N ASP A 85 -17.84 5.12 12.82
CA ASP A 85 -17.96 3.66 12.76
C ASP A 85 -17.54 3.13 11.38
N ARG A 86 -17.31 1.82 11.30
CA ARG A 86 -16.87 1.19 10.05
C ARG A 86 -17.91 1.27 8.93
N SER A 87 -19.20 1.25 9.26
CA SER A 87 -20.30 1.31 8.29
C SER A 87 -20.42 2.68 7.62
N SER A 88 -20.29 3.75 8.40
CA SER A 88 -20.36 5.14 7.98
C SER A 88 -19.19 5.51 7.08
N LEU A 89 -18.02 4.87 7.27
CA LEU A 89 -16.86 5.05 6.40
C LEU A 89 -17.18 4.83 4.92
N TYR A 90 -17.99 3.80 4.60
CA TYR A 90 -18.35 3.46 3.22
C TYR A 90 -19.33 4.45 2.58
N THR A 91 -19.92 5.35 3.37
CA THR A 91 -20.87 6.35 2.87
C THR A 91 -20.21 7.66 2.49
N PHE A 92 -18.98 7.90 2.94
CA PHE A 92 -18.26 9.14 2.68
C PHE A 92 -17.53 9.09 1.33
N THR A 93 -17.65 10.18 0.58
CA THR A 93 -16.65 10.58 -0.41
C THR A 93 -15.43 11.18 0.29
N ASP A 94 -14.30 11.28 -0.41
CA ASP A 94 -13.08 11.90 0.13
C ASP A 94 -13.35 13.30 0.69
N SER A 95 -14.08 14.15 -0.04
CA SER A 95 -14.40 15.52 0.39
C SER A 95 -15.27 15.56 1.65
N GLU A 96 -16.21 14.63 1.77
CA GLU A 96 -17.08 14.56 2.94
C GLU A 96 -16.31 14.03 4.15
N LEU A 97 -15.44 13.04 3.95
CA LEU A 97 -14.59 12.52 5.01
C LEU A 97 -13.64 13.59 5.55
N TYR A 98 -12.98 14.34 4.67
CA TYR A 98 -12.12 15.46 5.06
C TYR A 98 -12.90 16.51 5.86
N SER A 99 -14.06 16.92 5.35
CA SER A 99 -14.90 17.92 6.00
C SER A 99 -15.40 17.43 7.36
N TYR A 100 -15.76 16.15 7.45
CA TYR A 100 -16.21 15.52 8.69
C TYR A 100 -15.09 15.53 9.75
N LEU A 101 -13.91 15.01 9.42
CA LEU A 101 -12.79 14.93 10.36
C LEU A 101 -12.26 16.32 10.76
N GLU A 102 -12.30 17.31 9.86
CA GLU A 102 -11.94 18.71 10.14
C GLU A 102 -12.87 19.37 11.18
N ASN A 103 -14.11 18.89 11.30
CA ASN A 103 -15.11 19.47 12.21
C ASN A 103 -15.35 18.63 13.48
N LEU A 104 -14.58 17.56 13.70
CA LEU A 104 -14.64 16.80 14.96
C LEU A 104 -14.19 17.65 16.14
N GLU A 105 -14.74 17.38 17.33
CA GLU A 105 -14.39 18.11 18.57
C GLU A 105 -12.93 17.87 18.99
N ASN A 106 -12.36 16.72 18.62
CA ASN A 106 -10.99 16.36 18.96
C ASN A 106 -9.96 17.23 18.21
N ASP A 107 -9.31 18.14 18.94
CA ASP A 107 -8.34 19.08 18.39
C ASP A 107 -7.13 18.40 17.72
N LEU A 108 -6.69 17.24 18.22
CA LEU A 108 -5.57 16.50 17.62
C LEU A 108 -5.94 15.96 16.23
N ILE A 109 -7.13 15.38 16.09
CA ILE A 109 -7.62 14.87 14.80
C ILE A 109 -7.74 16.03 13.81
N ARG A 110 -8.33 17.14 14.25
CA ARG A 110 -8.48 18.36 13.45
C ARG A 110 -7.12 18.89 12.99
N GLU A 111 -6.14 18.97 13.88
CA GLU A 111 -4.80 19.44 13.54
C GLU A 111 -4.11 18.57 12.49
N ILE A 112 -4.22 17.24 12.61
CA ILE A 112 -3.66 16.31 11.63
C ILE A 112 -4.31 16.53 10.26
N VAL A 113 -5.66 16.60 10.19
CA VAL A 113 -6.41 16.77 8.95
C VAL A 113 -6.11 18.12 8.29
N LEU A 114 -6.09 19.21 9.07
CA LEU A 114 -5.71 20.54 8.59
C LEU A 114 -4.26 20.57 8.09
N SER A 115 -3.37 19.83 8.75
CA SER A 115 -1.98 19.70 8.31
C SER A 115 -1.89 19.02 6.95
N VAL A 116 -2.65 17.96 6.70
CA VAL A 116 -2.73 17.34 5.37
C VAL A 116 -3.33 18.29 4.33
N LYS A 117 -4.47 18.93 4.65
CA LYS A 117 -5.18 19.89 3.79
C LYS A 117 -4.28 21.04 3.31
N TYR A 118 -3.47 21.59 4.22
CA TYR A 118 -2.53 22.67 3.93
C TYR A 118 -1.12 22.20 3.57
N ARG A 119 -0.92 20.89 3.30
CA ARG A 119 0.36 20.28 2.90
C ARG A 119 1.51 20.52 3.88
N ARG A 120 1.21 20.55 5.17
CA ARG A 120 2.17 20.62 6.28
C ARG A 120 2.40 19.21 6.82
N PHE A 121 3.18 18.42 6.11
CA PHE A 121 3.37 17.01 6.45
C PHE A 121 4.37 16.81 7.59
N PHE A 122 4.18 15.73 8.35
CA PHE A 122 5.13 15.32 9.37
C PHE A 122 6.46 14.93 8.74
N LYS A 123 7.55 15.38 9.38
CA LYS A 123 8.90 15.01 8.97
C LYS A 123 9.24 13.64 9.56
N PRO A 124 9.72 12.68 8.75
CA PRO A 124 10.20 11.42 9.30
C PRO A 124 11.38 11.67 10.25
N ILE A 125 11.32 11.06 11.44
CA ILE A 125 12.34 11.21 12.48
C ILE A 125 13.25 9.98 12.51
N VAL A 126 12.70 8.79 12.24
CA VAL A 126 13.42 7.52 12.20
C VAL A 126 12.90 6.67 11.05
N GLU A 127 13.82 5.96 10.39
CA GLU A 127 13.55 4.91 9.42
C GLU A 127 14.25 3.62 9.87
N PHE A 128 13.58 2.49 9.67
CA PHE A 128 14.10 1.21 10.13
C PHE A 128 13.48 0.06 9.36
N ASP A 129 14.28 -0.97 9.15
CA ASP A 129 13.78 -2.21 8.57
C ASP A 129 13.10 -3.07 9.64
N LEU A 130 11.98 -3.65 9.24
CA LEU A 130 11.32 -4.73 9.92
C LEU A 130 11.40 -5.97 9.03
N ASP A 131 11.88 -7.09 9.57
CA ASP A 131 11.74 -8.39 8.94
C ASP A 131 10.26 -8.80 9.02
N LEU A 132 9.48 -8.31 8.05
CA LEU A 132 8.07 -8.57 7.89
C LEU A 132 7.88 -9.84 7.07
N ARG A 133 7.32 -10.88 7.69
CA ARG A 133 6.94 -12.10 6.98
C ARG A 133 5.58 -11.90 6.31
N ILE A 134 5.36 -12.55 5.16
CA ILE A 134 4.18 -12.42 4.26
C ILE A 134 2.80 -12.69 4.94
N LYS A 135 2.76 -13.06 6.23
CA LYS A 135 1.53 -13.35 6.99
C LYS A 135 1.49 -12.73 8.39
N MET A 136 2.38 -11.78 8.69
CA MET A 136 2.35 -11.13 10.01
C MET A 136 1.04 -10.36 10.22
N GLN A 137 0.45 -10.51 11.39
CA GLN A 137 -0.72 -9.71 11.78
C GLN A 137 -0.28 -8.31 12.17
N ILE A 138 -1.17 -7.32 12.02
CA ILE A 138 -0.88 -5.91 12.39
C ILE A 138 -0.41 -5.82 13.84
N VAL A 139 -1.04 -6.56 14.76
CA VAL A 139 -0.65 -6.62 16.17
C VAL A 139 0.81 -7.03 16.36
N GLU A 140 1.29 -8.02 15.61
CA GLU A 140 2.68 -8.47 15.68
C GLU A 140 3.66 -7.41 15.12
N ILE A 141 3.21 -6.59 14.17
CA ILE A 141 3.99 -5.47 13.62
C ILE A 141 4.10 -4.37 14.68
N GLU A 142 2.99 -4.00 15.33
CA GLU A 142 2.96 -3.00 16.40
C GLU A 142 3.83 -3.43 17.58
N GLU A 143 3.77 -4.69 18.00
CA GLU A 143 4.62 -5.24 19.06
C GLU A 143 6.11 -5.15 18.72
N LYS A 144 6.50 -5.46 17.47
CA LYS A 144 7.90 -5.33 17.04
C LYS A 144 8.39 -3.88 17.05
N ILE A 145 7.53 -2.94 16.64
CA ILE A 145 7.87 -1.51 16.66
C ILE A 145 7.98 -1.04 18.11
N ALA A 146 7.01 -1.38 18.96
CA ALA A 146 7.02 -1.02 20.37
C ALA A 146 8.28 -1.55 21.07
N ALA A 147 8.64 -2.82 20.84
CA ALA A 147 9.86 -3.42 21.38
C ALA A 147 11.15 -2.75 20.87
N LYS A 148 11.18 -2.32 19.60
CA LYS A 148 12.36 -1.67 19.00
C LYS A 148 12.62 -0.27 19.56
N PHE A 149 11.56 0.43 19.96
CA PHE A 149 11.62 1.83 20.41
C PHE A 149 11.33 2.01 21.91
N ASP A 150 11.19 0.92 22.67
CA ASP A 150 10.84 0.94 24.10
C ASP A 150 9.57 1.78 24.38
N LEU A 151 8.54 1.57 23.56
CA LEU A 151 7.29 2.30 23.63
C LEU A 151 6.25 1.51 24.43
N ASP A 152 5.51 2.20 25.29
CA ASP A 152 4.25 1.68 25.83
C ASP A 152 3.08 1.90 24.85
N GLN A 153 1.93 1.28 25.12
CA GLN A 153 0.74 1.41 24.27
C GLN A 153 0.23 2.85 24.13
N ASN A 154 0.44 3.70 25.14
CA ASN A 154 0.01 5.10 25.07
C ASN A 154 0.93 5.91 24.14
N ASN A 155 2.24 5.65 24.17
CA ASN A 155 3.23 6.28 23.31
C ASN A 155 3.09 5.80 21.86
N PHE A 156 2.69 4.56 21.63
CA PHE A 156 2.46 4.05 20.27
C PHE A 156 1.33 4.80 19.55
N LYS A 157 0.27 5.16 20.28
CA LYS A 157 -0.84 5.98 19.74
C LYS A 157 -0.41 7.39 19.35
N SER A 158 0.75 7.87 19.78
CA SER A 158 1.29 9.17 19.33
C SER A 158 2.06 9.09 18.01
N LEU A 159 2.39 7.89 17.53
CA LEU A 159 3.19 7.71 16.31
C LEU A 159 2.32 7.71 15.05
N VAL A 160 2.90 8.30 14.00
CA VAL A 160 2.47 8.10 12.61
C VAL A 160 3.52 7.25 11.93
N ILE A 161 3.11 6.08 11.46
CA ILE A 161 3.99 5.11 10.81
C ILE A 161 3.65 5.11 9.32
N ARG A 162 4.68 5.31 8.50
CA ARG A 162 4.60 5.15 7.04
C ARG A 162 5.42 3.94 6.64
N LEU A 163 4.99 3.22 5.62
CA LEU A 163 5.79 2.18 5.00
C LEU A 163 6.60 2.81 3.85
N SER A 164 7.91 2.64 3.88
CA SER A 164 8.79 2.92 2.74
C SER A 164 9.17 1.60 2.06
N GLN A 165 9.25 1.58 0.73
CA GLN A 165 9.92 0.49 0.03
C GLN A 165 11.41 0.77 -0.06
N ILE A 166 12.20 -0.30 0.10
CA ILE A 166 13.59 -0.33 -0.31
C ILE A 166 13.59 -0.35 -1.84
N PRO A 167 14.29 0.57 -2.53
CA PRO A 167 14.41 0.51 -3.97
C PRO A 167 15.04 -0.83 -4.36
N LEU A 168 14.41 -1.54 -5.30
CA LEU A 168 15.01 -2.71 -5.94
C LEU A 168 16.34 -2.26 -6.56
N GLN A 169 17.45 -2.69 -5.95
CA GLN A 169 18.82 -2.50 -6.48
C GLN A 169 19.09 -3.44 -7.65
#